data_AF-V2YKQ6-F1
#
_entry.id   AF-V2YKQ6-F1
#
_cell.length_a   1.000
_cell.length_b   1.000
_cell.length_c   1.000
_cell.angle_alpha   90.00
_cell.angle_beta   90.00
_cell.angle_gamma   90.00
#
_symmetry.space_group_name_H-M   'P 1'
#
loop_
_entity.id
_entity.type
_entity.pdbx_description
1 polymer ?
#
loop_
_entity_poly.entity_id
_entity_poly.type
_entity_poly.pdbx_seq_one_letter_code
_entity_poly.pdbx_strand_id
1 'polypeptide(L)'
;MQDATQTTAPIPQSFIDSCVWSHSQLSSTESPWHPWVFEDDMLSAVQNAVSCAFNHVKPVHEDKTRSEKAVTVCAPYLGGHEIVDAVVKIIAQRENAGVLVLDSLDLASGRFGTLGDGGSFVNIAYKKLPIKTFSDTHDIEEFFDHLVRAGLDQEEPTTRRIIYMREFGAIAAASTPLMIYLLRAIDRLRSTTTTSAILLLGASRQLGRAGRPDYYGSSNSVYKVS
;
A
#
# COMPACT_ATOMS: atom_id res chain seq x y z
N MET A 1 -4.15 6.15 37.36
CA MET A 1 -5.55 5.87 36.98
C MET A 1 -5.96 6.88 35.94
N GLN A 2 -6.06 6.43 34.69
CA GLN A 2 -7.01 6.83 33.64
C GLN A 2 -6.48 6.17 32.36
N ASP A 3 -6.84 4.90 32.16
CA ASP A 3 -6.81 4.30 30.82
C ASP A 3 -7.91 5.02 30.04
N ALA A 4 -7.51 6.03 29.27
CA ALA A 4 -8.36 6.55 28.23
C ALA A 4 -8.51 5.44 27.19
N THR A 5 -9.68 4.84 27.13
CA THR A 5 -10.14 4.08 25.97
C THR A 5 -9.93 4.96 24.74
N GLN A 6 -8.87 4.71 23.98
CA GLN A 6 -8.59 5.45 22.76
C GLN A 6 -9.65 5.05 21.75
N THR A 7 -10.71 5.86 21.67
CA THR A 7 -11.70 5.77 20.61
C THR A 7 -10.96 5.88 19.28
N THR A 8 -11.20 4.93 18.38
CA THR A 8 -10.57 4.83 17.06
C THR A 8 -10.74 6.16 16.34
N ALA A 9 -9.62 6.83 16.04
CA ALA A 9 -9.66 8.13 15.38
C ALA A 9 -10.19 7.94 13.94
N PRO A 10 -11.20 8.71 13.50
CA PRO A 10 -11.70 8.62 12.14
C PRO A 10 -10.61 9.03 11.15
N ILE A 11 -10.62 8.45 9.96
CA ILE A 11 -9.70 8.83 8.88
C ILE A 11 -10.01 10.27 8.46
N PRO A 12 -9.04 11.21 8.50
CA PRO A 12 -9.29 12.60 8.13
C PRO A 12 -9.78 12.74 6.67
N GLN A 13 -10.75 13.62 6.39
CA GLN A 13 -11.19 13.85 5.01
C GLN A 13 -10.04 14.39 4.14
N SER A 14 -9.16 15.22 4.70
CA SER A 14 -7.97 15.70 4.00
C SER A 14 -7.05 14.57 3.54
N PHE A 15 -6.98 13.48 4.30
CA PHE A 15 -6.24 12.28 3.91
C PHE A 15 -6.93 11.60 2.72
N ILE A 16 -8.26 11.44 2.77
CA ILE A 16 -9.04 10.83 1.68
C ILE A 16 -8.84 11.63 0.39
N ASP A 17 -9.00 12.95 0.46
CA ASP A 17 -8.88 13.85 -0.69
C ASP A 17 -7.49 13.81 -1.34
N SER A 18 -6.42 13.60 -0.56
CA SER A 18 -5.04 13.57 -1.07
C SER A 18 -4.55 12.17 -1.47
N CYS A 19 -5.04 11.13 -0.81
CA CYS A 19 -4.47 9.79 -0.87
C CYS A 19 -5.37 8.77 -1.58
N VAL A 20 -6.63 9.12 -1.87
CA VAL A 20 -7.51 8.25 -2.67
C VAL A 20 -7.56 8.78 -4.09
N TRP A 21 -7.11 7.96 -5.05
CA TRP A 21 -7.27 8.25 -6.48
C TRP A 21 -8.50 7.51 -6.97
N SER A 22 -9.58 8.26 -7.17
CA SER A 22 -10.85 7.69 -7.60
C SER A 22 -10.84 7.36 -9.09
N HIS A 23 -11.69 6.42 -9.50
CA HIS A 23 -11.83 6.12 -10.92
C HIS A 23 -12.27 7.35 -11.73
N SER A 24 -13.17 8.18 -11.18
CA SER A 24 -13.63 9.41 -11.83
C SER A 24 -12.51 10.43 -12.00
N GLN A 25 -11.61 10.54 -11.01
CA GLN A 25 -10.40 11.35 -11.13
C GLN A 25 -9.51 10.78 -12.23
N LEU A 26 -9.14 9.49 -12.16
CA LEU A 26 -8.20 8.86 -13.10
C LEU A 26 -8.67 8.86 -14.57
N SER A 27 -9.99 8.80 -14.79
CA SER A 27 -10.60 8.80 -16.12
C SER A 27 -10.77 10.20 -16.73
N SER A 28 -10.47 11.27 -15.99
CA SER A 28 -10.51 12.62 -16.54
C SER A 28 -9.50 12.77 -17.68
N THR A 29 -9.99 13.21 -18.83
CA THR A 29 -9.25 13.29 -20.10
C THR A 29 -8.43 14.59 -20.24
N GLU A 30 -8.47 15.48 -19.25
CA GLU A 30 -8.03 16.87 -19.42
C GLU A 30 -6.53 17.12 -19.32
N SER A 31 -5.70 16.14 -18.94
CA SER A 31 -4.24 16.20 -19.12
C SER A 31 -3.59 14.84 -18.84
N PRO A 32 -2.45 14.51 -19.47
CA PRO A 32 -1.67 13.38 -19.01
C PRO A 32 -1.21 13.67 -17.58
N TRP A 33 -1.55 12.76 -16.65
CA TRP A 33 -1.20 12.84 -15.22
C TRP A 33 0.31 12.87 -14.95
N HIS A 34 1.12 12.72 -16.00
CA HIS A 34 2.56 12.65 -15.97
C HIS A 34 3.18 13.01 -17.33
N PRO A 35 4.44 13.47 -17.36
CA PRO A 35 5.15 13.74 -18.62
C PRO A 35 5.75 12.49 -19.28
N TRP A 36 5.70 11.33 -18.61
CA TRP A 36 6.40 10.12 -19.03
C TRP A 36 5.73 9.42 -20.22
N VAL A 37 6.55 8.87 -21.11
CA VAL A 37 6.11 7.93 -22.16
C VAL A 37 6.60 6.55 -21.78
N PHE A 38 5.70 5.59 -21.76
CA PHE A 38 5.99 4.22 -21.40
C PHE A 38 5.87 3.31 -22.61
N GLU A 39 6.77 2.34 -22.73
CA GLU A 39 6.63 1.27 -23.71
C GLU A 39 5.44 0.38 -23.34
N ASP A 40 4.64 0.01 -24.34
CA ASP A 40 3.41 -0.78 -24.14
C ASP A 40 3.71 -2.15 -23.50
N ASP A 41 4.85 -2.76 -23.82
CA ASP A 41 5.26 -4.05 -23.26
C ASP A 41 5.47 -3.95 -21.74
N MET A 42 6.07 -2.85 -21.27
CA MET A 42 6.29 -2.62 -19.84
C MET A 42 4.96 -2.43 -19.10
N LEU A 43 4.07 -1.60 -19.65
CA LEU A 43 2.74 -1.40 -19.08
C LEU A 43 1.94 -2.70 -19.08
N SER A 44 2.03 -3.48 -20.15
CA SER A 44 1.34 -4.77 -20.28
C SER A 44 1.85 -5.78 -19.25
N ALA A 45 3.16 -5.82 -18.97
CA ALA A 45 3.71 -6.69 -17.93
C ALA A 45 3.16 -6.35 -16.54
N VAL A 46 3.15 -5.07 -16.17
CA VAL A 46 2.60 -4.63 -14.87
C VAL A 46 1.09 -4.87 -14.81
N GLN A 47 0.37 -4.56 -15.91
CA GLN A 47 -1.06 -4.83 -16.01
C GLN A 47 -1.35 -6.30 -15.80
N ASN A 48 -0.69 -7.20 -16.53
CA ASN A 48 -0.88 -8.64 -16.41
C ASN A 48 -0.64 -9.15 -14.99
N ALA A 49 0.39 -8.65 -14.30
CA ALA A 49 0.65 -8.99 -12.90
C ALA A 49 -0.48 -8.53 -11.98
N VAL A 50 -1.00 -7.31 -12.19
CA VAL A 50 -2.12 -6.74 -11.44
C VAL A 50 -3.43 -7.48 -11.72
N SER A 51 -3.78 -7.74 -12.98
CA SER A 51 -4.99 -8.49 -13.33
C SER A 51 -4.92 -9.92 -12.78
N CYS A 52 -3.74 -10.55 -12.84
CA CYS A 52 -3.49 -11.85 -12.23
C CYS A 52 -3.74 -11.81 -10.72
N ALA A 53 -3.17 -10.83 -10.01
CA ALA A 53 -3.39 -10.66 -8.57
C ALA A 53 -4.88 -10.48 -8.25
N PHE A 54 -5.62 -9.63 -8.99
CA PHE A 54 -7.06 -9.47 -8.78
C PHE A 54 -7.87 -10.75 -9.00
N ASN A 55 -7.50 -11.56 -9.99
CA ASN A 55 -8.19 -12.80 -10.33
C ASN A 55 -7.92 -13.95 -9.33
N HIS A 56 -6.79 -13.91 -8.62
CA HIS A 56 -6.43 -14.90 -7.60
C HIS A 56 -6.96 -14.55 -6.19
N VAL A 57 -7.62 -13.41 -6.01
CA VAL A 57 -8.24 -12.99 -4.74
C VAL A 57 -9.58 -13.71 -4.45
N LYS A 58 -9.92 -14.78 -5.19
CA LYS A 58 -11.17 -15.54 -5.03
C LYS A 58 -11.44 -16.04 -3.60
N PRO A 59 -12.72 -16.16 -3.20
CA PRO A 59 -13.10 -16.51 -1.85
C PRO A 59 -12.78 -17.99 -1.57
N VAL A 60 -11.87 -18.21 -0.62
CA VAL A 60 -11.76 -19.37 0.29
C VAL A 60 -12.35 -20.68 -0.26
N HIS A 61 -11.76 -21.24 -1.31
CA HIS A 61 -11.79 -22.68 -1.51
C HIS A 61 -10.50 -23.12 -2.20
N GLU A 62 -9.72 -23.88 -1.44
CA GLU A 62 -8.72 -24.82 -1.92
C GLU A 62 -7.67 -24.28 -2.90
N ASP A 63 -6.72 -23.49 -2.41
CA ASP A 63 -5.34 -23.80 -2.76
C ASP A 63 -4.33 -23.35 -1.69
N LYS A 64 -3.42 -24.25 -1.32
CA LYS A 64 -2.32 -23.97 -0.37
C LYS A 64 -1.10 -23.36 -1.07
N THR A 65 -1.20 -23.11 -2.37
CA THR A 65 -0.21 -22.36 -3.12
C THR A 65 -0.31 -20.89 -2.70
N ARG A 66 0.82 -20.32 -2.25
CA ARG A 66 0.92 -18.90 -1.87
C ARG A 66 0.43 -18.04 -3.04
N SER A 67 -0.81 -17.58 -2.97
CA SER A 67 -1.32 -16.57 -3.90
C SER A 67 -0.48 -15.32 -3.73
N GLU A 68 0.26 -14.93 -4.77
CA GLU A 68 0.99 -13.66 -4.83
C GLU A 68 -0.05 -12.53 -4.90
N LYS A 69 -0.50 -12.13 -3.70
CA LYS A 69 -1.52 -11.09 -3.49
C LYS A 69 -0.93 -9.67 -3.54
N ALA A 70 0.36 -9.56 -3.90
CA ALA A 70 1.10 -8.31 -3.93
C ALA A 70 1.93 -8.19 -5.20
N VAL A 71 1.92 -7.00 -5.81
CA VAL A 71 2.74 -6.65 -6.97
C VAL A 71 3.78 -5.63 -6.53
N THR A 72 5.04 -5.78 -6.95
CA THR A 72 6.09 -4.78 -6.68
C THR A 72 6.48 -4.08 -7.98
N VAL A 73 6.48 -2.75 -7.97
CA VAL A 73 6.93 -1.92 -9.11
C VAL A 73 8.11 -1.08 -8.64
N CYS A 74 9.22 -1.15 -9.38
CA CYS A 74 10.47 -0.51 -9.02
C CYS A 74 10.97 0.43 -10.11
N ALA A 75 11.42 1.60 -9.68
CA ALA A 75 11.88 2.72 -10.48
C ALA A 75 13.20 3.25 -9.89
N PRO A 76 14.35 2.60 -10.12
CA PRO A 76 15.53 2.77 -9.29
C PRO A 76 16.37 4.03 -9.61
N TYR A 77 15.70 5.19 -9.62
CA TYR A 77 16.26 6.50 -9.91
C TYR A 77 15.72 7.53 -8.92
N LEU A 78 16.45 8.64 -8.78
CA LEU A 78 16.01 9.75 -7.96
C LEU A 78 14.67 10.28 -8.49
N GLY A 79 13.69 10.47 -7.61
CA GLY A 79 12.33 10.85 -8.01
C GLY A 79 11.51 9.71 -8.60
N GLY A 80 11.97 8.45 -8.51
CA GLY A 80 11.31 7.37 -9.22
C GLY A 80 9.92 7.00 -8.73
N HIS A 81 9.54 7.44 -7.54
CA HIS A 81 8.16 7.33 -7.06
C HIS A 81 7.16 8.01 -8.01
N GLU A 82 7.50 9.15 -8.62
CA GLU A 82 6.61 9.84 -9.57
C GLU A 82 6.35 9.00 -10.83
N ILE A 83 7.35 8.22 -11.27
CA ILE A 83 7.18 7.30 -12.39
C ILE A 83 6.35 6.08 -11.97
N VAL A 84 6.58 5.54 -10.76
CA VAL A 84 5.73 4.45 -10.25
C VAL A 84 4.29 4.93 -10.11
N ASP A 85 4.05 6.14 -9.59
CA ASP A 85 2.73 6.74 -9.47
C ASP A 85 2.02 6.81 -10.82
N ALA A 86 2.73 7.29 -11.85
CA ALA A 86 2.23 7.37 -13.21
C ALA A 86 1.80 5.99 -13.74
N VAL A 87 2.65 4.97 -13.55
CA VAL A 87 2.32 3.58 -13.92
C VAL A 87 1.10 3.10 -13.14
N VAL A 88 1.06 3.29 -11.81
CA VAL A 88 -0.06 2.85 -10.98
C VAL A 88 -1.37 3.49 -11.41
N LYS A 89 -1.37 4.80 -11.73
CA LYS A 89 -2.55 5.51 -12.24
C LYS A 89 -3.05 4.93 -13.56
N ILE A 90 -2.15 4.69 -14.52
CA ILE A 90 -2.51 4.06 -15.81
C ILE A 90 -3.12 2.68 -15.57
N ILE A 91 -2.48 1.85 -14.75
CA ILE A 91 -2.93 0.48 -14.50
C ILE A 91 -4.25 0.45 -13.75
N ALA A 92 -4.43 1.31 -12.75
CA ALA A 92 -5.68 1.46 -12.02
C ALA A 92 -6.84 1.86 -12.95
N GLN A 93 -6.59 2.80 -13.88
CA GLN A 93 -7.56 3.17 -14.90
C GLN A 93 -7.92 1.98 -15.81
N ARG A 94 -6.93 1.24 -16.32
CA ARG A 94 -7.14 0.08 -17.19
C ARG A 94 -7.89 -1.06 -16.50
N GLU A 95 -7.68 -1.25 -15.20
CA GLU A 95 -8.31 -2.32 -14.42
C GLU A 95 -9.64 -1.91 -13.76
N ASN A 96 -10.10 -0.67 -13.99
CA ASN A 96 -11.24 -0.06 -13.33
C ASN A 96 -11.18 -0.19 -11.80
N ALA A 97 -10.05 0.20 -11.23
CA ALA A 97 -9.78 0.09 -9.79
C ALA A 97 -9.55 1.46 -9.15
N GLY A 98 -10.12 1.67 -7.96
CA GLY A 98 -9.74 2.79 -7.10
C GLY A 98 -8.38 2.53 -6.43
N VAL A 99 -7.62 3.58 -6.13
CA VAL A 99 -6.31 3.46 -5.47
C VAL A 99 -6.32 4.16 -4.13
N LEU A 100 -5.91 3.45 -3.07
CA LEU A 100 -5.51 4.05 -1.81
C LEU A 100 -3.99 4.12 -1.75
N VAL A 101 -3.45 5.33 -1.74
CA VAL A 101 -2.02 5.60 -1.61
C VAL A 101 -1.64 5.72 -0.15
N LEU A 102 -0.72 4.88 0.28
CA LEU A 102 -0.10 4.91 1.58
C LEU A 102 1.37 5.29 1.39
N ASP A 103 1.68 6.56 1.59
CA ASP A 103 3.07 7.04 1.52
C ASP A 103 3.85 6.54 2.74
N SER A 104 4.89 5.76 2.49
CA SER A 104 5.66 5.09 3.54
C SER A 104 6.36 6.07 4.48
N LEU A 105 6.83 7.22 3.98
CA LEU A 105 7.49 8.23 4.80
C LEU A 105 6.47 9.02 5.61
N ASP A 106 5.28 9.25 5.04
CA ASP A 106 4.18 9.88 5.75
C ASP A 106 3.67 8.97 6.90
N LEU A 107 3.47 7.67 6.62
CA LEU A 107 3.12 6.68 7.65
C LEU A 107 4.19 6.61 8.75
N ALA A 108 5.47 6.67 8.39
CA ALA A 108 6.57 6.69 9.36
C ALA A 108 6.60 7.97 10.22
N SER A 109 6.05 9.07 9.71
CA SER A 109 5.88 10.32 10.46
C SER A 109 4.78 10.22 11.53
N GLY A 110 3.98 9.15 11.50
CA GLY A 110 2.95 8.85 12.49
C GLY A 110 1.98 10.00 12.61
N ARG A 111 1.83 10.57 13.82
CA ARG A 111 0.87 11.65 14.07
C ARG A 111 1.12 12.95 13.31
N PHE A 112 2.34 13.12 12.80
CA PHE A 112 2.76 14.31 12.07
C PHE A 112 2.60 14.15 10.55
N GLY A 113 2.15 12.98 10.09
CA GLY A 113 1.78 12.74 8.70
C GLY A 113 0.33 13.11 8.40
N THR A 114 -0.12 12.79 7.19
CA THR A 114 -1.46 13.07 6.67
C THR A 114 -2.59 12.41 7.46
N LEU A 115 -2.31 11.32 8.17
CA LEU A 115 -3.27 10.63 9.04
C LEU A 115 -3.57 11.37 10.35
N GLY A 116 -2.80 12.43 10.68
CA GLY A 116 -2.97 13.16 11.94
C GLY A 116 -2.95 12.22 13.14
N ASP A 117 -3.86 12.40 14.11
CA ASP A 117 -3.92 11.55 15.31
C ASP A 117 -4.01 10.05 15.01
N GLY A 118 -4.62 9.65 13.89
CA GLY A 118 -4.68 8.26 13.41
C GLY A 118 -3.30 7.64 13.19
N GLY A 119 -2.30 8.43 12.81
CA GLY A 119 -0.91 7.99 12.69
C GLY A 119 -0.29 7.54 14.02
N SER A 120 -0.90 7.84 15.17
CA SER A 120 -0.50 7.29 16.45
C SER A 120 -0.72 5.77 16.53
N PHE A 121 -1.74 5.23 15.86
CA PHE A 121 -1.97 3.78 15.81
C PHE A 121 -0.85 3.04 15.07
N VAL A 122 -0.26 3.67 14.05
CA VAL A 122 0.95 3.16 13.39
C VAL A 122 2.07 3.07 14.42
N ASN A 123 2.35 4.14 15.16
CA ASN A 123 3.39 4.14 16.21
C ASN A 123 3.14 3.10 17.31
N ILE A 124 1.88 2.90 17.72
CA ILE A 124 1.51 1.90 18.72
C ILE A 124 1.77 0.49 18.19
N ALA A 125 1.48 0.22 16.91
CA ALA A 125 1.77 -1.07 16.28
C ALA A 125 3.25 -1.44 16.38
N TYR A 126 4.17 -0.47 16.18
CA TYR A 126 5.61 -0.69 16.35
C TYR A 126 6.01 -0.96 17.81
N LYS A 127 5.37 -0.27 18.78
CA LYS A 127 5.66 -0.43 20.21
C LYS A 127 5.16 -1.76 20.79
N LYS A 128 4.18 -2.40 20.16
CA LYS A 128 3.56 -3.66 20.63
C LYS A 128 4.32 -4.92 20.20
N LEU A 129 5.50 -4.78 19.59
CA LEU A 129 6.35 -5.91 19.25
C LEU A 129 7.10 -6.49 20.47
N PRO A 130 7.30 -7.82 20.53
CA PRO A 130 6.69 -8.83 19.66
C PRO A 130 5.19 -9.02 20.00
N ILE A 131 4.34 -9.12 18.97
CA ILE A 131 2.89 -9.34 19.15
C ILE A 131 2.69 -10.74 19.75
N LYS A 132 2.27 -10.81 21.01
CA LYS A 132 1.98 -12.08 21.70
C LYS A 132 0.56 -12.57 21.40
N THR A 133 -0.38 -11.65 21.32
CA THR A 133 -1.81 -11.88 21.10
C THR A 133 -2.42 -10.67 20.38
N PHE A 134 -3.37 -10.91 19.48
CA PHE A 134 -4.10 -9.84 18.79
C PHE A 134 -5.29 -9.29 19.61
N SER A 135 -5.69 -10.00 20.67
CA SER A 135 -6.81 -9.64 21.53
C SER A 135 -6.68 -8.25 22.15
N ASP A 136 -5.46 -7.80 22.41
CA ASP A 136 -5.17 -6.49 23.04
C ASP A 136 -4.85 -5.39 22.01
N THR A 137 -5.17 -5.64 20.74
CA THR A 137 -4.84 -4.74 19.62
C THR A 137 -6.05 -4.41 18.76
N HIS A 138 -7.25 -4.56 19.34
CA HIS A 138 -8.52 -4.32 18.65
C HIS A 138 -8.58 -2.92 18.02
N ASP A 139 -8.22 -1.88 18.77
CA ASP A 139 -8.24 -0.49 18.27
C ASP A 139 -7.29 -0.30 17.08
N ILE A 140 -6.14 -1.01 17.07
CA ILE A 140 -5.19 -1.00 15.95
C ILE A 140 -5.81 -1.71 14.75
N GLU A 141 -6.40 -2.89 14.96
CA GLU A 141 -7.07 -3.63 13.89
C GLU A 141 -8.22 -2.84 13.27
N GLU A 142 -9.05 -2.19 14.09
CA GLU A 142 -10.16 -1.34 13.68
C GLU A 142 -9.67 -0.11 12.91
N PHE A 143 -8.59 0.52 13.35
CA PHE A 143 -7.97 1.63 12.62
C PHE A 143 -7.53 1.22 11.21
N PHE A 144 -6.80 0.10 11.08
CA PHE A 144 -6.35 -0.37 9.76
C PHE A 144 -7.53 -0.81 8.88
N ASP A 145 -8.61 -1.31 9.49
CA ASP A 145 -9.86 -1.66 8.83
C ASP A 145 -10.59 -0.45 8.26
N HIS A 146 -10.60 0.68 8.98
CA HIS A 146 -11.09 1.95 8.47
C HIS A 146 -10.16 2.54 7.40
N LEU A 147 -8.84 2.42 7.60
CA LEU A 147 -7.84 2.92 6.66
C LEU A 147 -7.99 2.29 5.27
N VAL A 148 -8.05 0.95 5.18
CA VAL A 148 -8.18 0.28 3.87
C VAL A 148 -9.51 0.57 3.17
N ARG A 149 -10.54 0.97 3.93
CA ARG A 149 -11.87 1.35 3.43
C ARG A 149 -12.01 2.83 3.09
N ALA A 150 -11.02 3.65 3.41
CA ALA A 150 -11.06 5.10 3.23
C ALA A 150 -11.47 5.50 1.80
N GLY A 151 -12.52 6.32 1.66
CA GLY A 151 -13.02 6.78 0.36
C GLY A 151 -13.87 5.77 -0.44
N LEU A 152 -14.06 4.53 0.02
CA LEU A 152 -14.95 3.57 -0.68
C LEU A 152 -16.41 4.05 -0.74
N ASP A 153 -16.87 4.76 0.29
CA ASP A 153 -18.26 5.24 0.37
C ASP A 153 -18.53 6.49 -0.50
N GLN A 154 -17.47 7.11 -1.03
CA GLN A 154 -17.54 8.35 -1.82
C GLN A 154 -17.52 8.11 -3.34
N GLU A 155 -17.30 6.86 -3.77
CA GLU A 155 -17.14 6.49 -5.17
C GLU A 155 -18.32 5.65 -5.69
N GLU A 156 -18.55 5.72 -7.01
CA GLU A 156 -19.29 4.67 -7.70
C GLU A 156 -18.62 3.32 -7.40
N PRO A 157 -19.37 2.26 -7.07
CA PRO A 157 -18.82 1.04 -6.51
C PRO A 157 -17.91 0.33 -7.53
N THR A 158 -16.61 0.60 -7.47
CA THR A 158 -15.61 -0.22 -8.15
C THR A 158 -15.44 -1.52 -7.36
N THR A 159 -15.48 -2.65 -8.04
CA THR A 159 -15.29 -3.96 -7.42
C THR A 159 -13.82 -4.27 -7.15
N ARG A 160 -12.90 -3.38 -7.54
CA ARG A 160 -11.45 -3.58 -7.47
C ARG A 160 -10.77 -2.40 -6.79
N ARG A 161 -9.81 -2.70 -5.92
CA ARG A 161 -9.06 -1.70 -5.17
C ARG A 161 -7.58 -2.03 -5.11
N ILE A 162 -6.73 -1.05 -5.39
CA ILE A 162 -5.28 -1.15 -5.21
C ILE A 162 -4.92 -0.42 -3.92
N ILE A 163 -4.32 -1.13 -2.97
CA ILE A 163 -3.67 -0.53 -1.81
C ILE A 163 -2.20 -0.33 -2.19
N TYR A 164 -1.83 0.90 -2.52
CA TYR A 164 -0.51 1.24 -3.03
C TYR A 164 0.39 1.81 -1.94
N MET A 165 1.40 1.05 -1.51
CA MET A 165 2.46 1.53 -0.62
C MET A 165 3.52 2.28 -1.43
N ARG A 166 3.41 3.60 -1.51
CA ARG A 166 4.41 4.46 -2.16
C ARG A 166 5.69 4.47 -1.32
N GLU A 167 6.85 4.41 -1.99
CA GLU A 167 8.17 4.44 -1.35
C GLU A 167 8.40 3.37 -0.27
N PHE A 168 7.77 2.20 -0.40
CA PHE A 168 7.93 1.09 0.54
C PHE A 168 9.38 0.71 0.79
N GLY A 169 10.23 0.83 -0.24
CA GLY A 169 11.67 0.60 -0.14
C GLY A 169 12.37 1.40 0.97
N ALA A 170 11.83 2.55 1.38
CA ALA A 170 12.38 3.38 2.46
C ALA A 170 12.16 2.77 3.86
N ILE A 171 11.06 2.03 4.05
CA ILE A 171 10.67 1.45 5.34
C ILE A 171 10.72 -0.08 5.37
N ALA A 172 11.04 -0.75 4.26
CA ALA A 172 10.93 -2.20 4.10
C ALA A 172 11.64 -3.01 5.20
N ALA A 173 12.77 -2.53 5.72
CA ALA A 173 13.50 -3.20 6.80
C ALA A 173 12.80 -3.15 8.16
N ALA A 174 11.93 -2.16 8.38
CA ALA A 174 11.20 -1.95 9.61
C ALA A 174 9.70 -2.26 9.47
N SER A 175 9.19 -2.50 8.26
CA SER A 175 7.75 -2.50 7.97
C SER A 175 6.96 -3.68 8.55
N THR A 176 7.61 -4.67 9.16
CA THR A 176 6.95 -5.90 9.65
C THR A 176 5.71 -5.62 10.51
N PRO A 177 5.71 -4.72 11.51
CA PRO A 177 4.54 -4.47 12.35
C PRO A 177 3.39 -3.89 11.56
N LEU A 178 3.69 -2.88 10.74
CA LEU A 178 2.75 -2.22 9.85
C LEU A 178 2.11 -3.23 8.88
N MET A 179 2.92 -4.07 8.25
CA MET A 179 2.47 -5.05 7.26
C MET A 179 1.55 -6.12 7.87
N ILE A 180 1.78 -6.53 9.12
CA ILE A 180 0.92 -7.50 9.80
C ILE A 180 -0.52 -6.97 9.89
N TYR A 181 -0.71 -5.73 10.36
CA TYR A 181 -2.05 -5.14 10.49
C TYR A 181 -2.67 -4.82 9.15
N LEU A 182 -1.88 -4.26 8.21
CA LEU A 182 -2.36 -3.90 6.89
C LEU A 182 -2.84 -5.13 6.10
N LEU A 183 -2.07 -6.22 6.07
CA LEU A 183 -2.46 -7.44 5.35
C LEU A 183 -3.72 -8.07 5.95
N ARG A 184 -3.86 -8.06 7.27
CA ARG A 184 -5.07 -8.55 7.96
C ARG A 184 -6.29 -7.72 7.60
N ALA A 185 -6.15 -6.39 7.57
CA ALA A 185 -7.23 -5.50 7.17
C ALA A 185 -7.65 -5.71 5.71
N ILE A 186 -6.68 -5.90 4.81
CA ILE A 186 -6.95 -6.23 3.40
C ILE A 186 -7.68 -7.58 3.27
N ASP A 187 -7.26 -8.62 4.01
CA ASP A 187 -7.94 -9.92 3.97
C ASP A 187 -9.37 -9.85 4.55
N ARG A 188 -9.60 -9.04 5.60
CA ARG A 188 -10.95 -8.76 6.11
C ARG A 188 -11.79 -7.99 5.10
N LEU A 189 -11.23 -7.00 4.41
CA LEU A 189 -11.92 -6.26 3.35
C LEU A 189 -12.42 -7.22 2.26
N ARG A 190 -11.55 -8.12 1.79
CA ARG A 190 -11.88 -9.15 0.78
C ARG A 190 -12.97 -10.12 1.22
N SER A 191 -13.07 -10.39 2.52
CA SER A 191 -14.01 -11.35 3.09
C SER A 191 -15.37 -10.75 3.45
N THR A 192 -15.39 -9.44 3.77
CA THR A 192 -16.59 -8.72 4.22
C THR A 192 -17.31 -7.99 3.10
N THR A 193 -16.65 -7.76 1.96
CA THR A 193 -17.18 -7.01 0.83
C THR A 193 -16.98 -7.77 -0.47
N THR A 194 -17.67 -7.36 -1.54
CA THR A 194 -17.41 -7.86 -2.90
C THR A 194 -16.15 -7.24 -3.54
N THR A 195 -15.40 -6.41 -2.79
CA THR A 195 -14.22 -5.71 -3.29
C THR A 195 -13.01 -6.64 -3.34
N SER A 196 -12.49 -6.86 -4.55
CA SER A 196 -11.18 -7.47 -4.76
C SER A 196 -10.09 -6.43 -4.50
N ALA A 197 -9.42 -6.54 -3.36
CA ALA A 197 -8.31 -5.66 -3.01
C ALA A 197 -6.96 -6.34 -3.27
N ILE A 198 -5.97 -5.62 -3.78
CA ILE A 198 -4.57 -6.09 -3.89
C ILE A 198 -3.61 -5.11 -3.22
N LEU A 199 -2.42 -5.58 -2.89
CA LEU A 199 -1.33 -4.75 -2.41
C LEU A 199 -0.38 -4.43 -3.58
N LEU A 200 0.01 -3.18 -3.76
CA LEU A 200 1.07 -2.78 -4.68
C LEU A 200 2.17 -2.08 -3.91
N LEU A 201 3.41 -2.53 -4.06
CA LEU A 201 4.58 -1.98 -3.37
C LEU A 201 5.41 -1.16 -4.37
N GLY A 202 5.53 0.14 -4.14
CA GLY A 202 6.42 1.02 -4.91
C GLY A 202 7.80 1.12 -4.28
N ALA A 203 8.84 1.11 -5.10
CA ALA A 203 10.20 1.39 -4.64
C ALA A 203 10.96 2.24 -5.66
N SER A 204 11.65 3.28 -5.19
CA SER A 204 12.54 4.11 -6.04
C SER A 204 13.99 4.18 -5.58
N ARG A 205 14.46 3.16 -4.86
CA ARG A 205 15.80 3.17 -4.28
C ARG A 205 16.86 3.32 -5.37
N GLN A 206 17.69 4.36 -5.24
CA GLN A 206 18.76 4.69 -6.18
C GLN A 206 19.73 3.52 -6.37
N LEU A 207 20.04 3.19 -7.63
CA LEU A 207 21.17 2.35 -7.98
C LEU A 207 22.47 3.11 -7.68
N GLY A 208 23.24 2.62 -6.69
CA GLY A 208 24.55 3.17 -6.32
C GLY A 208 24.49 4.43 -5.43
N ARG A 209 25.67 4.86 -4.95
CA ARG A 209 25.86 6.14 -4.24
C ARG A 209 26.50 7.15 -5.19
N ALA A 210 26.23 8.44 -5.00
CA ALA A 210 27.02 9.50 -5.62
C ALA A 210 28.52 9.25 -5.34
N GLY A 211 29.30 9.02 -6.40
CA GLY A 211 30.73 8.69 -6.32
C GLY A 211 31.10 7.20 -6.45
N ARG A 212 30.13 6.28 -6.50
CA ARG A 212 30.36 4.85 -6.82
C ARG A 212 29.16 4.23 -7.56
N PRO A 213 29.12 4.34 -8.90
CA PRO A 213 28.10 3.70 -9.73
C PRO A 213 28.15 2.16 -9.63
N ASP A 214 29.33 1.60 -9.33
CA ASP A 214 29.59 0.15 -9.38
C ASP A 214 29.27 -0.57 -8.06
N TYR A 215 28.86 0.18 -7.03
CA TYR A 215 28.53 -0.39 -5.73
C TYR A 215 27.07 -0.85 -5.72
N TYR A 216 26.80 -1.95 -6.42
CA TYR A 216 25.62 -2.76 -6.17
C TYR A 216 25.74 -3.30 -4.75
N GLY A 217 24.86 -2.87 -3.84
CA GLY A 217 24.84 -3.42 -2.49
C GLY A 217 24.69 -4.92 -2.57
N SER A 218 25.76 -5.66 -2.30
CA SER A 218 25.73 -7.10 -2.11
C SER A 218 25.00 -7.37 -0.80
N SER A 219 23.67 -7.38 -0.84
CA SER A 219 22.86 -8.01 0.21
C SER A 219 23.00 -9.53 0.09
N ASN A 220 24.21 -10.03 0.37
CA ASN A 220 24.38 -11.37 0.88
C ASN A 220 23.79 -11.36 2.30
N SER A 221 22.48 -11.49 2.42
CA SER A 221 21.88 -12.00 3.65
C SER A 221 22.29 -13.47 3.75
N VAL A 222 23.51 -13.71 4.22
CA VAL A 222 23.87 -15.01 4.76
C VAL A 222 23.03 -15.15 6.03
N TYR A 223 21.88 -15.81 5.89
CA TYR A 223 21.12 -16.31 7.03
C TYR A 223 22.03 -17.30 7.76
N LYS A 224 22.71 -16.85 8.81
CA LYS A 224 23.20 -17.74 9.85
C LYS A 224 21.99 -18.16 10.66
N VAL A 225 21.52 -19.38 10.41
CA VAL A 225 20.66 -20.11 11.33
C VAL A 225 21.57 -20.52 12.49
N SER A 226 21.33 -19.93 13.65
CA SER A 226 21.76 -20.47 14.96
C SER A 226 20.79 -21.57 15.38
#